data_AF-A0A2A2JYG7-F1
#
_entry.id   AF-A0A2A2JYG7-F1
#
_cell.length_a   1.000
_cell.length_b   1.000
_cell.length_c   1.000
_cell.angle_alpha   90.00
_cell.angle_beta   90.00
_cell.angle_gamma   90.00
#
_symmetry.space_group_name_H-M   'P 1'
#
loop_
_entity.id
_entity.type
_entity.pdbx_description
1 polymer ?
#
loop_
_entity_poly.entity_id
_entity_poly.type
_entity_poly.pdbx_seq_one_letter_code
_entity_poly.pdbx_strand_id
1 'polypeptide(L)'
;MQEHTIPVSPVRIAVIQYDPQVGLDHCDGNLSRGLALARRAACEGANLIVLPELANTGYTFNSRAEAYAHAESLDGEVASAEEECILYADVDLSTARSAPIWNSLNDLPRDRRTDLYDTTLGYRLHAPMPR
;
A
#
# COMPACT_ATOMS: atom_id res chain seq x y z
N MET A 1 6.01 20.86 41.90
CA MET A 1 4.97 20.37 40.97
C MET A 1 5.69 20.14 39.65
N GLN A 2 6.05 18.89 39.33
CA GLN A 2 6.72 18.58 38.06
C GLN A 2 5.63 18.36 37.01
N GLU A 3 5.62 19.18 35.95
CA GLU A 3 4.76 18.97 34.79
C GLU A 3 5.14 17.66 34.11
N HIS A 4 4.25 16.67 34.19
CA HIS A 4 4.33 15.47 33.36
C HIS A 4 3.83 15.83 31.96
N THR A 5 4.76 16.19 31.07
CA THR A 5 4.47 16.23 29.64
C THR A 5 4.38 14.79 29.13
N ILE A 6 3.20 14.36 28.73
CA ILE A 6 3.01 13.06 28.08
C ILE A 6 3.86 13.07 26.80
N PRO A 7 4.77 12.10 26.59
CA PRO A 7 5.53 12.03 25.36
C PRO A 7 4.56 11.80 24.20
N VAL A 8 4.50 12.75 23.28
CA VAL A 8 3.78 12.61 22.01
C VAL A 8 4.76 12.10 20.96
N SER A 9 4.33 11.10 20.18
CA SER A 9 5.10 10.64 19.03
C SER A 9 5.35 11.83 18.08
N PRO A 10 6.57 12.01 17.54
CA PRO A 10 6.82 13.01 16.51
C PRO A 10 6.10 12.69 15.19
N VAL A 11 5.61 11.45 15.05
CA VAL A 11 4.87 10.98 13.86
C VAL A 11 3.38 11.17 14.09
N ARG A 12 2.72 11.88 13.17
CA ARG A 12 1.27 12.01 13.07
C ARG A 12 0.81 11.23 11.85
N ILE A 13 0.11 10.14 12.10
CA ILE A 13 -0.33 9.19 11.07
C ILE A 13 -1.78 9.49 10.70
N ALA A 14 -2.07 9.61 9.41
CA ALA A 14 -3.43 9.60 8.88
C ALA A 14 -3.69 8.29 8.15
N VAL A 15 -4.74 7.57 8.56
CA VAL A 15 -5.24 6.38 7.87
C VAL A 15 -6.49 6.79 7.11
N ILE A 16 -6.40 6.77 5.79
CA ILE A 16 -7.46 7.25 4.91
C ILE A 16 -8.39 6.10 4.56
N GLN A 17 -9.69 6.34 4.70
CA GLN A 17 -10.74 5.42 4.29
C GLN A 17 -11.65 6.08 3.24
N TYR A 18 -11.80 5.43 2.10
CA TYR A 18 -12.79 5.72 1.08
C TYR A 18 -13.14 4.43 0.33
N ASP A 19 -13.98 4.53 -0.69
CA ASP A 19 -14.53 3.40 -1.44
C ASP A 19 -14.03 3.44 -2.91
N PRO A 20 -12.79 2.97 -3.20
CA PRO A 20 -12.28 2.89 -4.57
C PRO A 20 -13.14 1.94 -5.41
N GLN A 21 -13.63 2.41 -6.55
CA GLN A 21 -14.46 1.61 -7.44
C GLN A 21 -13.60 0.91 -8.49
N VAL A 22 -13.84 -0.38 -8.74
CA VAL A 22 -13.16 -1.11 -9.81
C VAL A 22 -13.65 -0.67 -11.19
N GLY A 23 -12.73 -0.56 -12.15
CA GLY A 23 -13.03 -0.23 -13.56
C GLY A 23 -12.13 0.88 -14.09
N LEU A 24 -11.75 0.81 -15.36
CA LEU A 24 -10.83 1.78 -15.97
C LEU A 24 -11.38 3.21 -15.92
N ASP A 25 -12.69 3.37 -16.11
CA ASP A 25 -13.37 4.67 -16.04
C ASP A 25 -13.38 5.28 -14.63
N HIS A 26 -13.04 4.50 -13.60
CA HIS A 26 -12.99 4.95 -12.21
C HIS A 26 -11.59 5.32 -11.73
N CYS A 27 -10.52 4.97 -12.47
CA CYS A 27 -9.14 5.17 -12.03
C CYS A 27 -8.84 6.65 -11.69
N ASP A 28 -9.17 7.57 -12.60
CA ASP A 28 -8.96 9.01 -12.40
C ASP A 28 -9.74 9.54 -11.19
N GLY A 29 -10.97 9.05 -11.00
CA GLY A 29 -11.83 9.43 -9.89
C GLY A 29 -11.31 8.94 -8.54
N ASN A 30 -10.86 7.68 -8.50
CA ASN A 30 -10.25 7.06 -7.33
C ASN A 30 -8.96 7.79 -6.92
N LEU A 31 -8.07 8.06 -7.89
CA LEU A 31 -6.82 8.79 -7.67
C LEU A 31 -7.09 10.20 -7.16
N SER A 32 -7.96 10.95 -7.84
CA SER A 32 -8.34 12.32 -7.44
C SER A 32 -8.91 12.35 -6.01
N ARG A 33 -9.75 11.37 -5.65
CA ARG A 33 -10.32 11.23 -4.31
C ARG A 33 -9.25 10.95 -3.26
N GLY A 34 -8.36 9.99 -3.53
CA GLY A 34 -7.25 9.63 -2.64
C GLY A 34 -6.31 10.81 -2.39
N LEU A 35 -5.89 11.50 -3.46
CA LEU A 35 -5.04 12.70 -3.37
C LEU A 35 -5.70 13.84 -2.60
N ALA A 36 -7.01 14.08 -2.78
CA ALA A 36 -7.72 15.12 -2.03
C ALA A 36 -7.73 14.82 -0.52
N LEU A 37 -7.95 13.55 -0.13
CA LEU A 37 -7.91 13.12 1.27
C LEU A 37 -6.49 13.20 1.84
N ALA A 38 -5.47 12.81 1.05
CA ALA A 38 -4.07 12.90 1.45
C ALA A 38 -3.62 14.35 1.66
N ARG A 39 -3.96 15.25 0.74
CA ARG A 39 -3.69 16.70 0.89
C ARG A 39 -4.33 17.26 2.14
N ARG A 40 -5.58 16.91 2.42
CA ARG A 40 -6.25 17.31 3.66
C ARG A 40 -5.50 16.81 4.90
N ALA A 41 -5.13 15.53 4.95
CA ALA A 41 -4.38 14.95 6.06
C ALA A 41 -3.03 15.66 6.28
N ALA A 42 -2.33 16.00 5.20
CA ALA A 42 -1.08 16.77 5.26
C ALA A 42 -1.33 18.18 5.83
N CYS A 43 -2.37 18.88 5.38
CA CYS A 43 -2.75 20.19 5.95
C CYS A 43 -3.15 20.12 7.43
N GLU A 44 -3.68 18.98 7.89
CA GLU A 44 -4.01 18.71 9.30
C GLU A 44 -2.77 18.25 10.12
N GLY A 45 -1.59 18.21 9.50
CA GLY A 45 -0.31 17.96 10.15
C GLY A 45 0.12 16.49 10.18
N ALA A 46 -0.48 15.61 9.37
CA ALA A 46 0.03 14.25 9.20
C ALA A 46 1.37 14.26 8.45
N ASN A 47 2.33 13.48 8.93
CA ASN A 47 3.64 13.27 8.28
C ASN A 47 3.85 11.81 7.83
N LEU A 48 2.86 10.95 8.05
CA LEU A 48 2.71 9.65 7.40
C LEU A 48 1.25 9.48 6.99
N ILE A 49 0.99 9.18 5.72
CA ILE A 49 -0.35 8.97 5.18
C ILE A 49 -0.43 7.57 4.61
N VAL A 50 -1.42 6.80 5.07
CA VAL A 50 -1.69 5.44 4.61
C VAL A 50 -3.00 5.44 3.84
N LEU A 51 -2.94 5.02 2.58
CA LEU A 51 -4.10 4.83 1.71
C LEU A 51 -4.54 3.35 1.73
N PRO A 52 -5.81 3.05 1.37
CA PRO A 52 -6.26 1.67 1.20
C PRO A 52 -5.46 0.91 0.13
N GLU A 53 -5.44 -0.42 0.25
CA GLU A 53 -4.93 -1.28 -0.81
C GLU A 53 -5.70 -1.03 -2.13
N LEU A 54 -4.97 -0.99 -3.25
CA LEU A 54 -5.53 -0.69 -4.58
C LEU A 54 -6.39 0.59 -4.61
N ALA A 55 -5.93 1.61 -3.87
CA ALA A 55 -6.53 2.94 -3.77
C ALA A 55 -6.95 3.55 -5.11
N ASN A 56 -6.21 3.29 -6.19
CA ASN A 56 -6.47 3.91 -7.49
C ASN A 56 -7.36 3.05 -8.39
N THR A 57 -7.39 1.73 -8.18
CA THR A 57 -7.95 0.79 -9.17
C THR A 57 -9.15 0.00 -8.66
N GLY A 58 -9.38 -0.04 -7.35
CA GLY A 58 -10.37 -0.93 -6.74
C GLY A 58 -9.92 -2.39 -6.70
N TYR A 59 -10.66 -3.23 -5.98
CA TYR A 59 -10.17 -4.56 -5.59
C TYR A 59 -10.74 -5.72 -6.42
N THR A 60 -12.00 -5.64 -6.84
CA THR A 60 -12.76 -6.79 -7.33
C THR A 60 -12.60 -7.03 -8.83
N PHE A 61 -11.40 -7.42 -9.26
CA PHE A 61 -11.16 -7.85 -10.64
C PHE A 61 -11.73 -9.25 -10.91
N ASN A 62 -12.32 -9.44 -12.10
CA ASN A 62 -12.92 -10.69 -12.56
C ASN A 62 -11.96 -11.52 -13.43
N SER A 63 -10.84 -10.93 -13.88
CA SER A 63 -9.83 -11.65 -14.65
C SER A 63 -8.44 -11.03 -14.50
N ARG A 64 -7.40 -11.83 -14.81
CA ARG A 64 -6.02 -11.32 -14.89
C ARG A 64 -5.87 -10.24 -15.96
N ALA A 65 -6.54 -10.39 -17.11
CA ALA A 65 -6.50 -9.41 -18.18
C ALA A 65 -7.07 -8.06 -17.73
N GLU A 66 -8.12 -8.08 -16.90
CA GLU A 66 -8.67 -6.87 -16.28
C GLU A 66 -7.66 -6.25 -15.33
N ALA A 67 -7.09 -7.02 -14.39
CA ALA A 67 -6.06 -6.50 -13.48
C ALA A 67 -4.84 -5.90 -14.22
N TYR A 68 -4.40 -6.52 -15.31
CA TYR A 68 -3.32 -5.99 -16.16
C TYR A 68 -3.69 -4.70 -16.87
N ALA A 69 -4.95 -4.51 -17.27
CA ALA A 69 -5.40 -3.28 -17.92
C ALA A 69 -5.38 -2.08 -16.96
N HIS A 70 -5.53 -2.32 -15.66
CA HIS A 70 -5.47 -1.30 -14.61
C HIS A 70 -4.05 -1.04 -14.09
N ALA A 71 -3.05 -1.83 -14.51
CA ALA A 71 -1.68 -1.65 -14.09
C ALA A 71 -1.05 -0.45 -14.80
N GLU A 72 -0.36 0.39 -14.04
CA GLU A 72 0.43 1.49 -14.58
C GLU A 72 1.89 1.06 -14.77
N SER A 73 2.57 1.71 -15.72
CA SER A 73 4.03 1.59 -15.83
C SER A 73 4.71 2.30 -14.66
N LEU A 74 5.99 2.01 -14.42
CA LEU A 74 6.76 2.63 -13.32
C LEU A 74 6.95 4.15 -13.50
N ASP A 75 6.72 4.67 -14.71
CA ASP A 75 6.71 6.11 -15.00
C ASP A 75 5.30 6.71 -14.87
N GLY A 76 4.36 5.99 -14.24
CA GLY A 76 2.97 6.37 -14.06
C GLY A 76 2.78 7.50 -13.06
N GLU A 77 1.62 8.16 -13.11
CA GLU A 77 1.32 9.37 -12.32
C GLU A 77 1.30 9.10 -10.81
N VAL A 78 1.02 7.86 -10.42
CA VAL A 78 0.89 7.43 -9.02
C VAL A 78 2.26 7.19 -8.36
N ALA A 79 3.23 6.72 -9.13
CA ALA A 79 4.56 6.39 -8.66
C ALA A 79 5.56 7.07 -9.59
N SER A 80 5.87 8.34 -9.31
CA SER A 80 6.92 9.05 -10.04
C SER A 80 8.22 8.23 -9.98
N ALA A 81 8.79 7.93 -11.14
CA ALA A 81 10.10 7.30 -11.25
C ALA A 81 11.24 8.21 -10.74
N GLU A 82 10.96 9.51 -10.58
CA GLU A 82 11.95 10.57 -10.43
C GLU A 82 11.96 11.21 -9.04
N GLU A 83 10.89 11.03 -8.25
CA GLU A 83 10.80 11.55 -6.88
C GLU A 83 10.88 10.43 -5.84
N GLU A 84 11.98 10.40 -5.09
CA GLU A 84 12.19 9.43 -4.01
C GLU A 84 11.32 9.75 -2.79
N CYS A 85 10.47 8.80 -2.39
CA CYS A 85 9.90 8.76 -1.04
C CYS A 85 10.14 7.37 -0.44
N ILE A 86 11.14 7.26 0.44
CA ILE A 86 11.35 6.06 1.25
C ILE A 86 10.51 6.19 2.51
N LEU A 87 9.35 5.54 2.52
CA LEU A 87 8.59 5.25 3.74
C LEU A 87 9.05 3.89 4.27
N TYR A 88 9.75 3.88 5.42
CA TYR A 88 10.06 2.64 6.13
C TYR A 88 9.20 2.56 7.40
N ALA A 89 8.63 1.40 7.63
CA ALA A 89 7.96 1.02 8.86
C ALA A 89 8.43 -0.37 9.24
N ASP A 90 8.48 -0.66 10.54
CA ASP A 90 8.74 -2.02 11.01
C ASP A 90 7.53 -2.89 10.65
N VAL A 91 7.71 -3.78 9.68
CA VAL A 91 6.69 -4.75 9.28
C VAL A 91 7.05 -6.12 9.83
N ASP A 92 6.12 -6.71 10.55
CA ASP A 92 6.23 -8.10 10.96
C ASP A 92 5.89 -9.03 9.78
N LEU A 93 6.94 -9.45 9.05
CA LEU A 93 6.84 -10.37 7.92
C LEU A 93 6.28 -11.75 8.32
N SER A 94 6.35 -12.13 9.60
CA SER A 94 5.80 -13.40 10.06
C SER A 94 4.27 -13.34 10.16
N THR A 95 3.72 -12.25 10.70
CA THR A 95 2.28 -11.99 10.76
C THR A 95 1.70 -11.69 9.37
N ALA A 96 2.44 -11.00 8.49
CA ALA A 96 1.98 -10.75 7.11
C ALA A 96 1.74 -12.05 6.32
N ARG A 97 2.48 -13.13 6.62
CA ARG A 97 2.33 -14.43 5.94
C ARG A 97 1.11 -15.23 6.38
N SER A 98 0.44 -14.82 7.46
CA SER A 98 -0.87 -15.35 7.84
C SER A 98 -2.03 -14.53 7.26
N ALA A 99 -1.77 -13.57 6.37
CA ALA A 99 -2.82 -12.81 5.71
C ALA A 99 -3.79 -13.76 4.99
N PRO A 100 -5.11 -13.50 5.03
CA PRO A 100 -6.10 -14.35 4.39
C PRO A 100 -5.84 -14.45 2.88
N ILE A 101 -5.95 -15.67 2.34
CA ILE A 101 -6.10 -15.87 0.89
C ILE A 101 -7.56 -15.58 0.58
N TRP A 102 -7.84 -14.43 -0.03
CA TRP A 102 -9.21 -13.96 -0.24
C TRP A 102 -9.90 -14.73 -1.37
N ASN A 103 -9.16 -15.14 -2.40
CA ASN A 103 -9.62 -16.02 -3.48
C ASN A 103 -8.42 -16.63 -4.24
N SER A 104 -8.68 -17.45 -5.27
CA SER A 104 -7.64 -18.11 -6.08
C SER A 104 -6.81 -17.17 -6.97
N LEU A 105 -7.21 -15.90 -7.07
CA LEU A 105 -6.57 -14.85 -7.86
C LEU A 105 -5.90 -13.78 -6.98
N ASN A 106 -5.96 -13.94 -5.65
CA ASN A 106 -5.46 -12.97 -4.70
C ASN A 106 -4.82 -13.68 -3.50
N ASP A 107 -3.64 -14.21 -3.78
CA ASP A 107 -2.73 -14.78 -2.81
C ASP A 107 -1.54 -13.82 -2.73
N LEU A 108 -1.63 -12.84 -1.81
CA LEU A 108 -0.62 -11.78 -1.64
C LEU A 108 0.83 -12.35 -1.57
N PRO A 109 1.08 -13.50 -0.93
CA PRO A 109 2.37 -14.18 -1.00
C PRO A 109 2.77 -14.78 -2.37
N ARG A 110 1.82 -15.25 -3.19
CA ARG A 110 2.08 -15.86 -4.52
C ARG A 110 2.08 -14.87 -5.67
N ASP A 111 1.27 -13.82 -5.61
CA ASP A 111 1.12 -12.83 -6.68
C ASP A 111 2.24 -11.78 -6.68
N ARG A 112 3.20 -11.90 -5.75
CA ARG A 112 4.41 -11.06 -5.73
C ARG A 112 5.32 -11.35 -6.93
N ARG A 113 5.94 -10.29 -7.45
CA ARG A 113 6.93 -10.32 -8.53
C ARG A 113 8.28 -10.89 -8.09
N THR A 114 8.39 -12.22 -8.04
CA THR A 114 9.64 -12.92 -7.67
C THR A 114 10.75 -12.79 -8.73
N ASP A 115 10.41 -12.29 -9.92
CA ASP A 115 11.36 -11.90 -10.97
C ASP A 115 12.16 -10.65 -10.60
N LEU A 116 11.62 -9.83 -9.71
CA LEU A 116 12.17 -8.53 -9.33
C LEU A 116 12.59 -8.47 -7.85
N TYR A 117 11.90 -9.22 -6.99
CA TYR A 117 12.17 -9.29 -5.55
C TYR A 117 12.49 -10.72 -5.12
N ASP A 118 13.58 -10.89 -4.36
CA ASP A 118 13.98 -12.19 -3.82
C ASP A 118 12.86 -12.84 -2.98
N THR A 119 12.86 -14.17 -2.92
CA THR A 119 11.85 -14.97 -2.21
C THR A 119 11.69 -14.60 -0.74
N THR A 120 12.69 -14.01 -0.10
CA THR A 120 12.59 -13.53 1.28
C THR A 120 12.72 -12.02 1.42
N LEU A 121 12.60 -11.26 0.32
CA LEU A 121 12.75 -9.80 0.30
C LEU A 121 14.08 -9.35 0.93
N GLY A 122 15.14 -10.14 0.76
CA GLY A 122 16.45 -9.87 1.36
C GLY A 122 16.61 -10.31 2.81
N TYR A 123 15.57 -10.87 3.45
CA TYR A 123 15.66 -11.43 4.79
C TYR A 123 16.40 -12.78 4.80
N ARG A 124 17.52 -12.89 5.49
CA ARG A 124 18.40 -14.08 5.45
C ARG A 124 18.54 -14.82 6.78
N LEU A 125 17.88 -14.36 7.84
CA LEU A 125 18.11 -14.88 9.20
C LEU A 125 17.47 -16.25 9.41
N HIS A 126 16.41 -16.58 8.67
CA HIS A 126 15.73 -17.88 8.77
C HIS A 126 15.42 -18.44 7.38
N ALA A 127 15.41 -19.78 7.29
CA ALA A 127 14.95 -20.46 6.10
C ALA A 127 13.48 -20.09 5.82
N PRO A 128 13.08 -19.91 4.56
CA PRO A 128 11.68 -19.72 4.23
C PRO A 128 10.90 -20.93 4.74
N MET A 129 9.79 -20.67 5.45
CA MET A 129 8.86 -21.73 5.85
C MET A 129 8.47 -22.56 4.62
N PRO A 130 8.31 -23.89 4.76
CA PRO A 130 7.82 -24.74 3.68
C PRO A 130 6.50 -24.16 3.14
N ARG A 131 6.38 -24.19 1.82
CA ARG A 131 5.21 -23.66 1.09
C ARG A 131 3.97 -24.50 1.33
#